data_AF-A0A965ZW30-F1
#
_entry.id   AF-A0A965ZW30-F1
#
_cell.length_a   1.000
_cell.length_b   1.000
_cell.length_c   1.000
_cell.angle_alpha   90.00
_cell.angle_beta   90.00
_cell.angle_gamma   90.00
#
_symmetry.space_group_name_H-M   'P 1'
#
loop_
_entity.id
_entity.type
_entity.pdbx_description
1 polymer ?
#
loop_
_entity_poly.entity_id
_entity_poly.type
_entity_poly.pdbx_seq_one_letter_code
_entity_poly.pdbx_strand_id
1 'polypeptide(L)'
;YLERFGTPITPDDLEGADGLKLGWATSSGQWSLRRSDNESRDVPFSARLCSDDMETLKEAAADGLGIVALPAYVCRHEVTTQRLIPVLPDWSAGDAQISLLMPSRKGIPPVVEAFAAYLQQEFPKVTMT
;
A
#
# COMPACT_ATOMS: atom_id res chain seq x y z
N TYR A 1 -2.35 -16.16 -8.90
CA TYR A 1 -3.65 -15.88 -8.22
C TYR A 1 -4.75 -15.53 -9.22
N LEU A 2 -4.63 -14.45 -10.00
CA LEU A 2 -5.68 -13.95 -10.90
C LEU A 2 -6.10 -14.95 -11.99
N GLU A 3 -5.19 -15.81 -12.47
CA GLU A 3 -5.56 -16.89 -13.40
C GLU A 3 -6.58 -17.89 -12.83
N ARG A 4 -6.56 -18.09 -11.49
CA ARG A 4 -7.44 -19.04 -10.81
C ARG A 4 -8.78 -18.43 -10.41
N PHE A 5 -8.78 -17.15 -10.01
CA PHE A 5 -9.95 -16.48 -9.42
C PHE A 5 -10.55 -15.37 -10.31
N GLY A 6 -9.93 -15.06 -11.44
CA GLY A 6 -10.28 -13.92 -12.29
C GLY A 6 -9.60 -12.63 -11.84
N THR A 7 -9.72 -11.59 -12.68
CA THR A 7 -9.24 -10.24 -12.37
C THR A 7 -10.42 -9.38 -11.90
N PRO A 8 -10.40 -8.85 -10.66
CA PRO A 8 -11.43 -7.95 -10.15
C PRO A 8 -11.55 -6.70 -11.01
N ILE A 9 -12.78 -6.33 -11.38
CA ILE A 9 -13.07 -5.14 -12.21
C ILE A 9 -13.77 -4.06 -11.38
N THR A 10 -14.49 -4.47 -10.34
CA THR A 10 -15.18 -3.60 -9.38
C THR A 10 -14.77 -3.94 -7.93
N PRO A 11 -14.93 -3.02 -6.98
CA PRO A 11 -14.72 -3.32 -5.55
C PRO A 11 -15.50 -4.53 -5.05
N ASP A 12 -16.72 -4.73 -5.55
CA ASP A 12 -17.59 -5.82 -5.13
C ASP A 12 -17.00 -7.19 -5.55
N ASP A 13 -16.18 -7.23 -6.63
CA ASP A 13 -15.46 -8.45 -7.05
C ASP A 13 -14.34 -8.86 -6.08
N LEU A 14 -13.96 -7.99 -5.13
CA LEU A 14 -13.01 -8.32 -4.07
C LEU A 14 -13.68 -9.01 -2.88
N GLU A 15 -15.02 -9.08 -2.82
CA GLU A 15 -15.70 -9.80 -1.76
C GLU A 15 -15.30 -11.27 -1.76
N GLY A 16 -14.79 -11.75 -0.62
CA GLY A 16 -14.31 -13.11 -0.47
C GLY A 16 -12.94 -13.39 -1.13
N ALA A 17 -12.28 -12.38 -1.68
CA ALA A 17 -10.91 -12.53 -2.16
C ALA A 17 -9.94 -12.80 -1.00
N ASP A 18 -8.93 -13.62 -1.28
CA ASP A 18 -7.82 -13.84 -0.37
C ASP A 18 -6.96 -12.57 -0.32
N GLY A 19 -6.88 -11.94 0.86
CA GLY A 19 -6.08 -10.75 1.05
C GLY A 19 -4.82 -10.98 1.88
N LEU A 20 -3.80 -10.15 1.65
CA LEU A 20 -2.60 -10.07 2.48
C LEU A 20 -2.62 -8.73 3.23
N LYS A 21 -2.30 -8.74 4.51
CA LYS A 21 -2.51 -7.60 5.41
C LYS A 21 -1.20 -7.13 6.03
N LEU A 22 -0.97 -5.82 5.97
CA LEU A 22 0.12 -5.18 6.70
C LEU A 22 -0.23 -5.05 8.20
N GLY A 23 0.69 -5.49 9.06
CA GLY A 23 0.58 -5.46 10.52
C GLY A 23 0.54 -6.84 11.18
N TRP A 24 0.33 -6.86 12.49
CA TRP A 24 0.57 -8.05 13.33
C TRP A 24 -0.68 -8.90 13.65
N ALA A 25 -1.89 -8.37 13.45
CA ALA A 25 -3.12 -9.04 13.89
C ALA A 25 -3.80 -9.84 12.77
N THR A 26 -3.88 -11.16 12.96
CA THR A 26 -4.53 -12.12 12.08
C THR A 26 -6.00 -12.32 12.44
N SER A 27 -6.89 -11.87 11.57
CA SER A 27 -8.28 -12.34 11.52
C SER A 27 -8.95 -11.82 10.25
N SER A 28 -9.31 -10.56 10.23
CA SER A 28 -9.96 -9.86 9.14
C SER A 28 -9.18 -8.60 8.77
N GLY A 29 -9.20 -8.28 7.49
CA GLY A 29 -8.78 -6.99 6.95
C GLY A 29 -9.96 -6.30 6.28
N GLN A 30 -9.76 -5.03 5.95
CA GLN A 30 -10.69 -4.26 5.15
C GLN A 30 -9.87 -3.41 4.19
N TRP A 31 -10.18 -3.50 2.90
CA TRP A 31 -9.69 -2.53 1.93
C TRP A 31 -10.64 -1.34 1.92
N SER A 32 -10.14 -0.18 2.35
CA SER A 32 -10.86 1.09 2.24
C SER A 32 -10.50 1.77 0.93
N LEU A 33 -11.29 1.51 -0.09
CA LEU A 33 -11.08 1.96 -1.45
C LEU A 33 -11.74 3.32 -1.68
N ARG A 34 -11.04 4.22 -2.36
CA ARG A 34 -11.53 5.53 -2.77
C ARG A 34 -11.24 5.78 -4.24
N ARG A 35 -12.19 6.38 -4.94
CA ARG A 35 -12.07 6.82 -6.33
C ARG A 35 -12.07 8.35 -6.42
N SER A 36 -11.56 8.88 -7.53
CA SER A 36 -11.40 10.33 -7.76
C SER A 36 -12.71 11.14 -7.74
N ASP A 37 -13.86 10.50 -7.97
CA ASP A 37 -15.18 11.11 -7.91
C ASP A 37 -15.79 11.09 -6.49
N ASN A 38 -14.95 10.82 -5.48
CA ASN A 38 -15.32 10.76 -4.07
C ASN A 38 -16.22 9.56 -3.73
N GLU A 39 -16.33 8.56 -4.61
CA GLU A 39 -16.88 7.25 -4.28
C GLU A 39 -15.93 6.53 -3.31
N SER A 40 -16.49 5.87 -2.28
CA SER A 40 -15.74 5.08 -1.31
C SER A 40 -16.40 3.73 -1.10
N ARG A 41 -15.59 2.68 -0.96
CA ARG A 41 -16.02 1.31 -0.72
C ARG A 41 -15.12 0.64 0.29
N ASP A 42 -15.74 0.05 1.31
CA ASP A 42 -15.05 -0.76 2.30
C ASP A 42 -15.33 -2.23 2.00
N VAL A 43 -14.28 -2.99 1.67
CA VAL A 43 -14.41 -4.39 1.32
C VAL A 43 -13.69 -5.26 2.35
N PRO A 44 -14.44 -6.03 3.17
CA PRO A 44 -13.83 -6.93 4.14
C PRO A 44 -13.21 -8.14 3.46
N PHE A 45 -12.09 -8.63 4.00
CA PHE A 45 -11.41 -9.83 3.49
C PHE A 45 -10.84 -10.69 4.61
N SER A 46 -10.62 -11.97 4.30
CA SER A 46 -9.90 -12.89 5.16
C SER A 46 -8.41 -12.82 4.86
N ALA A 47 -7.60 -12.49 5.86
CA ALA A 47 -6.17 -12.36 5.66
C ALA A 47 -5.49 -13.74 5.63
N ARG A 48 -4.90 -14.11 4.49
CA ARG A 48 -4.11 -15.35 4.35
C ARG A 48 -2.69 -15.23 4.89
N LEU A 49 -2.18 -14.01 4.92
CA LEU A 49 -0.90 -13.66 5.52
C LEU A 49 -1.02 -12.29 6.17
N CYS A 50 -0.47 -12.16 7.37
CA CYS A 50 -0.23 -10.89 8.02
C CYS A 50 1.28 -10.75 8.25
N SER A 51 1.84 -9.59 7.91
CA SER A 51 3.24 -9.25 8.17
C SER A 51 3.37 -7.75 8.35
N ASP A 52 4.27 -7.30 9.20
CA ASP A 52 4.67 -5.90 9.33
C ASP A 52 5.73 -5.47 8.30
N ASP A 53 6.24 -6.43 7.52
CA ASP A 53 7.22 -6.21 6.47
C ASP A 53 6.55 -6.17 5.08
N MET A 54 6.64 -5.03 4.41
CA MET A 54 6.01 -4.82 3.10
C MET A 54 6.65 -5.69 2.00
N GLU A 55 7.96 -5.96 2.10
CA GLU A 55 8.69 -6.79 1.13
C GLU A 55 8.19 -8.23 1.15
N THR A 56 8.00 -8.79 2.35
CA THR A 56 7.42 -10.12 2.56
C THR A 56 6.03 -10.23 1.93
N LEU A 57 5.16 -9.23 2.13
CA LEU A 57 3.81 -9.23 1.56
C LEU A 57 3.83 -9.10 0.02
N LYS A 58 4.73 -8.27 -0.51
CA LYS A 58 4.92 -8.06 -1.95
C LYS A 58 5.35 -9.35 -2.63
N GLU A 59 6.36 -10.06 -2.10
CA GLU A 59 6.80 -11.33 -2.66
C GLU A 59 5.72 -12.41 -2.54
N ALA A 60 5.02 -12.49 -1.41
CA ALA A 60 3.90 -13.43 -1.25
C ALA A 60 2.76 -13.18 -2.26
N ALA A 61 2.45 -11.91 -2.56
CA ALA A 61 1.48 -11.56 -3.60
C ALA A 61 2.00 -11.94 -5.00
N ALA A 62 3.28 -11.69 -5.29
CA ALA A 62 3.92 -12.06 -6.55
C ALA A 62 3.93 -13.58 -6.78
N ASP A 63 4.05 -14.36 -5.71
CA ASP A 63 3.94 -15.83 -5.73
C ASP A 63 2.48 -16.32 -5.76
N GLY A 64 1.51 -15.39 -5.79
CA GLY A 64 0.10 -15.67 -6.01
C GLY A 64 -0.68 -16.09 -4.77
N LEU A 65 -0.24 -15.69 -3.57
CA LEU A 65 -0.94 -16.00 -2.31
C LEU A 65 -2.26 -15.24 -2.16
N GLY A 66 -2.40 -14.06 -2.77
CA GLY A 66 -3.59 -13.22 -2.67
C GLY A 66 -3.39 -11.81 -3.20
N ILE A 67 -4.31 -10.92 -2.85
CA ILE A 67 -4.31 -9.49 -3.19
C ILE A 67 -3.75 -8.68 -2.02
N VAL A 68 -2.91 -7.69 -2.31
CA VAL A 68 -2.31 -6.81 -1.29
C VAL A 68 -2.43 -5.35 -1.71
N ALA A 69 -2.70 -4.48 -0.73
CA ALA A 69 -2.62 -3.04 -0.89
C ALA A 69 -1.30 -2.54 -0.27
N LEU A 70 -0.36 -2.10 -1.11
CA LEU A 70 0.94 -1.55 -0.70
C LEU A 70 1.20 -0.23 -1.43
N PRO A 71 2.04 0.66 -0.88
CA PRO A 71 2.48 1.84 -1.59
C PRO A 71 3.14 1.50 -2.93
N ALA A 72 2.82 2.27 -3.98
CA ALA A 72 3.30 2.01 -5.34
C ALA A 72 4.84 1.96 -5.47
N TYR A 73 5.58 2.67 -4.61
CA TYR A 73 7.04 2.64 -4.61
C TYR A 73 7.61 1.27 -4.21
N VAL A 74 6.88 0.48 -3.42
CA VAL A 74 7.29 -0.87 -3.00
C VAL A 74 7.13 -1.86 -4.15
N CYS A 75 6.05 -1.75 -4.93
CA CYS A 75 5.68 -2.73 -5.96
C CYS A 75 6.19 -2.38 -7.37
N ARG A 76 6.91 -1.25 -7.53
CA ARG A 76 7.25 -0.70 -8.86
C ARG A 76 7.96 -1.71 -9.76
N HIS A 77 8.91 -2.46 -9.21
CA HIS A 77 9.71 -3.40 -9.99
C HIS A 77 8.87 -4.58 -10.47
N GLU A 78 8.05 -5.14 -9.59
CA GLU A 78 7.22 -6.32 -9.80
C GLU A 78 6.06 -6.01 -10.75
N VAL A 79 5.51 -4.79 -10.69
CA VAL A 79 4.54 -4.30 -11.67
C VAL A 79 5.18 -4.15 -13.05
N THR A 80 6.38 -3.55 -13.11
CA THR A 80 7.10 -3.35 -14.39
C THR A 80 7.49 -4.68 -15.03
N THR A 81 7.83 -5.68 -14.22
CA THR A 81 8.17 -7.04 -14.66
C THR A 81 6.96 -7.98 -14.76
N GLN A 82 5.74 -7.46 -14.58
CA GLN A 82 4.47 -8.20 -14.63
C GLN A 82 4.35 -9.37 -13.63
N ARG A 83 5.20 -9.42 -12.60
CA ARG A 83 5.04 -10.33 -11.44
C ARG A 83 3.87 -9.93 -10.56
N LEU A 84 3.57 -8.62 -10.51
CA LEU A 84 2.36 -8.07 -9.91
C LEU A 84 1.53 -7.37 -10.98
N ILE A 85 0.21 -7.52 -10.89
CA ILE A 85 -0.74 -6.87 -11.79
C ILE A 85 -1.60 -5.94 -10.94
N PRO A 86 -1.62 -4.62 -11.24
CA PRO A 86 -2.55 -3.70 -10.60
C PRO A 86 -3.99 -4.11 -10.87
N VAL A 87 -4.80 -4.20 -9.82
CA VAL A 87 -6.25 -4.44 -9.91
C VAL A 87 -6.97 -3.18 -9.46
N LEU A 88 -8.15 -2.92 -10.03
CA LEU A 88 -8.95 -1.73 -9.74
C LEU A 88 -8.14 -0.42 -9.89
N PRO A 89 -7.56 -0.11 -11.06
CA PRO A 89 -6.63 1.02 -11.24
C PRO A 89 -7.24 2.39 -10.92
N ASP A 90 -8.57 2.53 -10.98
CA ASP A 90 -9.28 3.76 -10.64
C ASP A 90 -9.52 3.93 -9.13
N TRP A 91 -9.11 2.95 -8.31
CA TRP A 91 -9.33 2.91 -6.88
C TRP A 91 -8.01 2.95 -6.11
N SER A 92 -7.96 3.74 -5.05
CA SER A 92 -6.85 3.79 -4.09
C SER A 92 -7.28 3.24 -2.74
N ALA A 93 -6.46 2.36 -2.14
CA ALA A 93 -6.69 1.78 -0.81
C ALA A 93 -6.14 2.64 0.35
N GLY A 94 -5.76 3.90 0.06
CA GLY A 94 -5.21 4.84 1.02
C GLY A 94 -3.97 5.55 0.52
N ASP A 95 -3.63 6.66 1.17
CA ASP A 95 -2.46 7.46 0.81
C ASP A 95 -1.24 7.07 1.65
N ALA A 96 -0.14 6.77 0.97
CA ALA A 96 1.13 6.51 1.63
C ALA A 96 1.76 7.83 2.10
N GLN A 97 1.70 8.10 3.40
CA GLN A 97 2.30 9.29 4.00
C GLN A 97 3.66 8.96 4.63
N ILE A 98 4.71 9.66 4.20
CA ILE A 98 6.03 9.65 4.85
C ILE A 98 6.09 10.85 5.79
N SER A 99 6.39 10.61 7.07
CA SER A 99 6.45 11.67 8.09
C SER A 99 7.82 11.70 8.75
N LEU A 100 8.38 12.90 8.92
CA LEU A 100 9.63 13.10 9.65
C LEU A 100 9.30 13.46 11.12
N LEU A 101 9.58 12.54 12.04
CA LEU A 101 9.36 12.76 13.47
C LEU A 101 10.61 13.38 14.11
N MET A 102 10.44 14.57 14.68
CA MET A 102 11.51 15.30 15.38
C MET A 102 11.03 15.77 16.76
N PRO A 103 11.91 15.83 17.77
CA PRO A 103 11.56 16.36 19.09
C PRO A 103 11.09 17.82 19.00
N SER A 104 10.00 18.17 19.68
CA SER A 104 9.41 19.51 19.66
C SER A 104 10.13 20.57 20.51
N ARG A 105 11.18 20.20 21.25
CA ARG A 105 11.84 21.08 22.23
C ARG A 105 12.96 21.92 21.60
N LYS A 106 13.15 23.12 22.17
CA LYS A 106 14.30 24.01 21.90
C LYS A 106 15.61 23.22 21.99
N GLY A 107 16.44 23.30 20.94
CA GLY A 107 17.76 22.67 20.90
C GLY A 107 17.99 21.68 19.75
N ILE A 108 17.19 21.71 18.68
CA ILE A 108 17.51 20.96 17.46
C ILE A 108 18.84 21.49 16.90
N PRO A 109 19.88 20.66 16.75
CA PRO A 109 21.14 21.10 16.17
C PRO A 109 20.93 21.60 14.73
N PRO A 110 21.61 22.68 14.29
CA PRO A 110 21.47 23.20 12.93
C PRO A 110 21.72 22.16 11.83
N VAL A 111 22.56 21.16 12.09
CA VAL A 111 22.79 20.03 11.18
C VAL A 111 21.56 19.16 10.96
N VAL A 112 20.73 18.97 11.99
CA VAL A 112 19.47 18.21 11.90
C VAL A 112 18.42 19.01 11.14
N GLU A 113 18.35 20.33 11.35
CA GLU A 113 17.49 21.22 10.56
C GLU A 113 17.89 21.25 9.09
N ALA A 114 19.20 21.37 8.80
CA ALA A 114 19.72 21.33 7.44
C ALA A 114 19.42 19.99 6.76
N PHE A 115 19.57 18.88 7.48
CA PHE A 115 19.21 17.56 6.95
C PHE A 115 17.70 17.41 6.72
N ALA A 116 16.86 17.87 7.65
CA ALA A 116 15.41 17.86 7.48
C ALA A 116 14.95 18.72 6.29
N ALA A 117 15.60 19.87 6.06
CA ALA A 117 15.34 20.73 4.92
C ALA A 117 15.77 20.07 3.60
N TYR A 118 16.93 19.41 3.60
CA TYR A 118 17.40 18.62 2.46
C TYR A 118 16.44 17.48 2.13
N LEU A 119 16.01 16.70 3.13
CA LEU A 119 15.04 15.63 2.94
C LEU A 119 13.72 16.15 2.37
N GLN A 120 13.22 17.32 2.81
CA GLN A 120 12.01 17.92 2.24
C GLN A 120 12.15 18.34 0.78
N GLN A 121 13.37 18.62 0.30
CA GLN A 121 13.65 18.96 -1.09
C GLN A 121 13.82 17.71 -1.97
N GLU A 122 14.52 16.69 -1.44
CA GLU A 122 14.90 15.50 -2.21
C GLU A 122 13.88 14.38 -2.15
N PHE A 123 13.10 14.27 -1.07
CA PHE A 123 11.98 13.34 -1.09
C PHE A 123 11.00 13.85 -2.14
N PRO A 124 10.73 13.06 -3.19
CA PRO A 124 9.76 13.44 -4.19
C PRO A 124 8.48 13.78 -3.43
N LYS A 125 7.86 14.93 -3.76
CA LYS A 125 6.45 15.11 -3.46
C LYS A 125 5.81 13.81 -3.91
N VAL A 126 5.23 13.04 -3.00
CA VAL A 126 4.55 11.80 -3.33
C VAL A 126 3.35 12.24 -4.15
N THR A 127 3.59 12.47 -5.43
CA THR A 127 2.65 13.06 -6.37
C THR A 127 1.83 11.89 -6.86
N MET A 128 0.58 11.89 -6.41
CA MET A 128 -0.50 11.11 -6.96
C MET A 128 -0.50 11.29 -8.48
N THR A 129 -0.20 10.24 -9.23
CA THR A 129 -0.64 10.09 -10.62
C THR A 129 -0.83 8.61 -10.88
#